data_AF-L1L846-F1
#
_entry.id   AF-L1L846-F1
#
_cell.length_a   1.000
_cell.length_b   1.000
_cell.length_c   1.000
_cell.angle_alpha   90.00
_cell.angle_beta   90.00
_cell.angle_gamma   90.00
#
_symmetry.space_group_name_H-M   'P 1'
#
loop_
_entity.id
_entity.type
_entity.pdbx_description
1 polymer ?
#
loop_
_entity_poly.entity_id
_entity_poly.type
_entity_poly.pdbx_seq_one_letter_code
_entity_poly.pdbx_strand_id
1 'polypeptide(L)'
;MRLGRLDLAEETLERALDQTVPASGHSYRRRAAVLVDLAVIGARRRDPDQVMVYAREALDLARSSSSGYVAHRLRTLCDELGPLSRNRRIAGLGAEIATLKTP
;
A
#
# COMPACT_ATOMS: atom_id res chain seq x y z
N MET A 1 -23.00 -7.32 -1.60
CA MET A 1 -22.70 -6.97 -0.18
C MET A 1 -21.19 -7.14 0.14
N ARG A 2 -20.27 -6.45 -0.56
CA ARG A 2 -18.82 -6.53 -0.27
C ARG A 2 -18.24 -5.24 0.33
N LEU A 3 -18.88 -4.09 0.04
CA LEU A 3 -18.42 -2.76 0.44
C LEU A 3 -18.41 -2.58 1.96
N GLY A 4 -19.49 -2.94 2.68
CA GLY A 4 -19.53 -2.80 4.14
C GLY A 4 -18.45 -3.55 4.93
N ARG A 5 -17.85 -4.62 4.35
CA ARG A 5 -16.70 -5.30 4.95
C ARG A 5 -15.37 -4.60 4.64
N LEU A 6 -15.27 -3.90 3.52
CA LEU A 6 -14.09 -3.10 3.17
C LEU A 6 -14.05 -1.83 4.02
N ASP A 7 -15.21 -1.21 4.29
CA ASP A 7 -15.33 -0.02 5.13
C ASP A 7 -14.83 -0.29 6.56
N LEU A 8 -15.27 -1.40 7.17
CA LEU A 8 -14.78 -1.81 8.49
C LEU A 8 -13.29 -2.19 8.50
N ALA A 9 -12.80 -2.78 7.42
CA ALA A 9 -11.39 -3.14 7.30
C ALA A 9 -10.51 -1.88 7.20
N GLU A 10 -10.93 -0.91 6.40
CA GLU A 10 -10.27 0.39 6.26
C GLU A 10 -10.21 1.14 7.59
N GLU A 11 -11.33 1.31 8.29
CA GLU A 11 -11.35 2.03 9.59
C GLU A 11 -10.42 1.36 10.61
N THR A 12 -10.39 0.03 10.63
CA THR A 12 -9.50 -0.73 11.53
C THR A 12 -8.03 -0.51 11.16
N LEU A 13 -7.71 -0.48 9.86
CA LEU A 13 -6.36 -0.28 9.35
C LEU A 13 -5.88 1.16 9.59
N GLU A 14 -6.72 2.16 9.38
CA GLU A 14 -6.40 3.57 9.66
C GLU A 14 -6.09 3.78 11.16
N ARG A 15 -6.90 3.20 12.06
CA ARG A 15 -6.59 3.24 13.50
C ARG A 15 -5.27 2.55 13.84
N ALA A 16 -4.96 1.43 13.19
CA ALA A 16 -3.69 0.74 13.39
C ALA A 16 -2.52 1.60 12.89
N LEU A 17 -2.70 2.38 11.82
CA LEU A 17 -1.70 3.30 11.29
C LEU A 17 -1.36 4.39 12.31
N ASP A 18 -2.39 5.01 12.90
CA ASP A 18 -2.24 6.06 13.92
C ASP A 18 -1.51 5.57 15.19
N GLN A 19 -1.65 4.28 15.52
CA GLN A 19 -0.99 3.68 16.69
C GLN A 19 0.47 3.28 16.44
N THR A 20 0.95 3.33 15.17
CA THR A 20 2.34 2.98 14.84
C THR A 20 3.32 4.14 15.09
N VAL A 21 3.67 4.38 16.36
CA VAL A 21 4.78 5.28 16.71
C VAL A 21 6.10 4.68 16.20
N PRO A 22 6.94 5.41 15.44
CA PRO A 22 8.15 4.86 14.86
C PRO A 22 9.26 4.78 15.91
N ALA A 23 9.25 3.71 16.72
CA ALA A 23 10.31 3.47 17.72
C ALA A 23 11.41 2.51 17.23
N SER A 24 11.19 1.69 16.19
CA SER A 24 12.15 0.69 15.70
C SER A 24 11.74 0.12 14.34
N GLY A 25 12.64 -0.61 13.66
CA GLY A 25 12.40 -1.23 12.34
C GLY A 25 11.19 -2.19 12.24
N HIS A 26 10.70 -2.70 13.37
CA HIS A 26 9.45 -3.48 13.43
C HIS A 26 8.20 -2.62 13.18
N SER A 27 8.25 -1.33 13.54
CA SER A 27 7.17 -0.37 13.29
C SER A 27 7.01 -0.10 11.79
N TYR A 28 8.12 -0.06 11.03
CA TYR A 28 8.07 0.11 9.58
C TYR A 28 7.42 -1.08 8.85
N ARG A 29 7.66 -2.31 9.30
CA ARG A 29 7.03 -3.49 8.68
C ARG A 29 5.52 -3.50 8.89
N ARG A 30 5.06 -3.21 10.11
CA ARG A 30 3.62 -3.13 10.42
C ARG A 30 2.96 -1.97 9.67
N ARG A 31 3.57 -0.79 9.70
CA ARG A 31 3.08 0.39 8.98
C ARG A 31 2.99 0.14 7.47
N ALA A 32 4.02 -0.47 6.87
CA ALA A 32 4.01 -0.87 5.46
C ALA A 32 2.88 -1.86 5.14
N ALA A 33 2.65 -2.85 6.00
CA ALA A 33 1.59 -3.83 5.78
C ALA A 33 0.22 -3.14 5.74
N VAL A 34 -0.04 -2.23 6.68
CA VAL A 34 -1.28 -1.45 6.78
C VAL A 34 -1.48 -0.55 5.55
N LEU A 35 -0.45 0.21 5.15
CA LEU A 35 -0.51 1.09 3.98
C LEU A 35 -0.79 0.30 2.68
N VAL A 36 -0.15 -0.86 2.52
CA VAL A 36 -0.40 -1.73 1.36
C VAL A 36 -1.82 -2.30 1.39
N ASP A 37 -2.34 -2.71 2.54
CA ASP A 37 -3.71 -3.23 2.66
C ASP A 37 -4.76 -2.15 2.36
N LEU A 38 -4.53 -0.91 2.81
CA LEU A 38 -5.37 0.24 2.46
C LEU A 38 -5.34 0.54 0.95
N ALA A 39 -4.18 0.44 0.30
CA ALA A 39 -4.08 0.58 -1.15
C ALA A 39 -4.83 -0.56 -1.89
N VAL A 40 -4.79 -1.80 -1.39
CA VAL A 40 -5.56 -2.92 -1.94
C VAL A 40 -7.07 -2.67 -1.81
N ILE A 41 -7.53 -2.09 -0.69
CA ILE A 41 -8.93 -1.69 -0.51
C ILE A 41 -9.33 -0.65 -1.57
N GLY A 42 -8.52 0.39 -1.78
CA GLY A 42 -8.73 1.37 -2.84
C GLY A 42 -8.82 0.73 -4.23
N ALA A 43 -7.91 -0.20 -4.53
CA ALA A 43 -7.90 -0.91 -5.82
C ALA A 43 -9.20 -1.72 -6.04
N ARG A 44 -9.68 -2.41 -4.99
CA ARG A 44 -10.92 -3.19 -5.01
C ARG A 44 -12.17 -2.31 -5.11
N ARG A 45 -12.14 -1.11 -4.54
CA ARG A 45 -13.21 -0.10 -4.69
C ARG A 45 -13.14 0.66 -6.01
N ARG A 46 -12.06 0.47 -6.79
CA ARG A 46 -11.75 1.25 -8.00
C ARG A 46 -11.57 2.74 -7.69
N ASP A 47 -11.02 3.04 -6.53
CA ASP A 47 -10.62 4.38 -6.12
C ASP A 47 -9.13 4.58 -6.39
N PRO A 48 -8.74 5.19 -7.53
CA PRO A 48 -7.35 5.41 -7.85
C PRO A 48 -6.69 6.45 -6.94
N ASP A 49 -7.44 7.38 -6.35
CA ASP A 49 -6.86 8.41 -5.50
C ASP A 49 -6.45 7.80 -4.15
N GLN A 50 -7.31 6.93 -3.58
CA GLN A 50 -6.98 6.14 -2.39
C GLN A 50 -5.75 5.24 -2.61
N VAL A 51 -5.67 4.56 -3.76
CA VAL A 51 -4.50 3.75 -4.11
C VAL A 51 -3.23 4.62 -4.15
N MET A 52 -3.29 5.77 -4.80
CA MET A 52 -2.14 6.65 -4.95
C MET A 52 -1.64 7.17 -3.60
N VAL A 53 -2.54 7.57 -2.70
CA VAL A 53 -2.16 8.06 -1.36
C VAL A 53 -1.39 6.99 -0.58
N TYR A 54 -2.00 5.83 -0.37
CA TYR A 54 -1.43 4.82 0.52
C TYR A 54 -0.25 4.06 -0.11
N ALA A 55 -0.26 3.82 -1.42
CA ALA A 55 0.86 3.19 -2.09
C ALA A 55 2.09 4.10 -2.14
N ARG A 56 1.92 5.42 -2.22
CA ARG A 56 3.06 6.35 -2.21
C ARG A 56 3.74 6.39 -0.86
N GLU A 57 2.97 6.46 0.22
CA GLU A 57 3.51 6.37 1.58
C GLU A 57 4.26 5.05 1.81
N ALA A 58 3.70 3.92 1.35
CA ALA A 58 4.38 2.63 1.47
C ALA A 58 5.69 2.59 0.66
N LEU A 59 5.75 3.26 -0.49
CA LEU A 59 6.93 3.34 -1.34
C LEU A 59 8.04 4.21 -0.73
N ASP A 60 7.68 5.33 -0.10
CA ASP A 60 8.62 6.16 0.66
C ASP A 60 9.13 5.42 1.91
N LEU A 61 8.27 4.61 2.53
CA LEU A 61 8.67 3.72 3.62
C LEU A 61 9.62 2.62 3.16
N ALA A 62 9.41 2.06 1.96
CA ALA A 62 10.32 1.08 1.37
C ALA A 62 11.71 1.68 1.13
N ARG A 63 11.76 2.90 0.60
CA ARG A 63 13.00 3.65 0.33
C ARG A 63 13.75 4.03 1.60
N SER A 64 13.03 4.46 2.64
CA SER A 64 13.65 4.90 3.91
C SER A 64 14.09 3.73 4.80
N SER A 65 13.39 2.59 4.75
CA SER A 65 13.70 1.43 5.61
C SER A 65 14.66 0.42 4.97
N SER A 66 14.92 0.50 3.66
CA SER A 66 15.66 -0.52 2.87
C SER A 66 15.15 -1.95 3.10
N SER A 67 13.87 -2.10 3.48
CA SER A 67 13.32 -3.38 3.87
C SER A 67 12.77 -4.13 2.67
N GLY A 68 13.40 -5.27 2.33
CA GLY A 68 12.92 -6.16 1.27
C GLY A 68 11.49 -6.67 1.49
N TYR A 69 11.03 -6.73 2.75
CA TYR A 69 9.64 -7.06 3.07
C TYR A 69 8.64 -6.03 2.51
N VAL A 70 8.95 -4.73 2.62
CA VAL A 70 8.08 -3.66 2.13
C VAL A 70 8.04 -3.66 0.61
N ALA A 71 9.19 -3.87 -0.04
CA ALA A 71 9.28 -4.03 -1.50
C ALA A 71 8.47 -5.24 -2.00
N HIS A 72 8.51 -6.37 -1.27
CA HIS A 72 7.71 -7.55 -1.60
C HIS A 72 6.21 -7.26 -1.47
N ARG A 73 5.77 -6.60 -0.39
CA ARG A 73 4.36 -6.22 -0.19
C ARG A 73 3.86 -5.27 -1.29
N LEU A 74 4.66 -4.27 -1.67
CA LEU A 74 4.33 -3.40 -2.81
C LEU A 74 4.22 -4.18 -4.11
N ARG A 75 5.01 -5.24 -4.31
CA ARG A 75 4.87 -6.13 -5.47
C ARG A 75 3.50 -6.82 -5.50
N THR A 76 3.03 -7.31 -4.35
CA THR A 76 1.69 -7.94 -4.25
C THR A 76 0.55 -6.96 -4.52
N LEU A 77 0.75 -5.65 -4.24
CA LEU A 77 -0.20 -4.62 -4.63
C LEU A 77 -0.36 -4.53 -6.15
N CYS A 78 0.74 -4.67 -6.92
CA CYS A 78 0.68 -4.60 -8.39
C CYS A 78 -0.30 -5.61 -9.00
N ASP A 79 -0.43 -6.80 -8.41
CA ASP A 79 -1.37 -7.83 -8.86
C ASP A 79 -2.84 -7.39 -8.69
N GLU A 80 -3.12 -6.53 -7.71
CA GLU A 80 -4.45 -6.00 -7.42
C GLU A 80 -4.77 -4.71 -8.22
N LEU A 81 -3.78 -4.11 -8.91
CA LEU A 81 -3.97 -2.88 -9.71
C LEU A 81 -4.63 -3.12 -11.08
N GLY A 82 -4.77 -4.38 -11.51
CA GLY A 82 -5.35 -4.75 -12.81
C GLY A 82 -6.65 -4.02 -13.18
N PRO A 83 -7.64 -3.88 -12.27
CA PRO A 83 -8.89 -3.14 -12.50
C PRO A 83 -8.69 -1.64 -12.80
N LEU A 84 -7.57 -1.06 -12.40
CA LEU A 84 -7.22 0.36 -12.55
C LEU A 84 -6.15 0.62 -13.61
N SER A 85 -5.73 -0.40 -14.36
CA SER A 85 -4.66 -0.34 -15.37
C SER A 85 -4.82 0.75 -16.44
N ARG A 86 -6.05 1.21 -16.73
CA ARG A 86 -6.31 2.32 -17.67
C ARG A 86 -5.92 3.69 -17.12
N ASN A 87 -5.74 3.82 -15.81
CA ASN A 87 -5.32 5.06 -15.18
C ASN A 87 -3.80 5.22 -15.28
N ARG A 88 -3.34 6.25 -15.99
CA ARG A 88 -1.91 6.53 -16.20
C ARG A 88 -1.13 6.72 -14.90
N ARG A 89 -1.74 7.30 -13.87
CA ARG A 89 -1.10 7.50 -12.55
C ARG A 89 -0.80 6.15 -11.89
N ILE A 90 -1.77 5.23 -11.96
CA ILE A 90 -1.63 3.86 -11.44
C ILE A 90 -0.61 3.05 -12.24
N ALA A 91 -0.59 3.18 -13.56
CA ALA A 91 0.42 2.55 -14.40
C ALA A 91 1.85 3.05 -14.07
N GLY A 92 2.02 4.36 -13.87
CA GLY A 92 3.28 4.95 -13.43
C GLY A 92 3.71 4.46 -12.05
N LEU A 93 2.77 4.36 -11.10
CA LEU A 93 3.00 3.79 -9.78
C LEU A 93 3.49 2.34 -9.85
N GLY A 94 2.85 1.49 -10.67
CA GLY A 94 3.25 0.10 -10.86
C GLY A 94 4.67 -0.02 -11.44
N ALA A 95 5.05 0.85 -12.36
CA ALA A 95 6.40 0.92 -12.89
C ALA A 95 7.41 1.35 -11.81
N GLU A 96 7.10 2.36 -10.99
CA GLU A 96 7.97 2.78 -9.88
C GLU A 96 8.17 1.67 -8.85
N ILE A 97 7.10 0.97 -8.46
CA ILE A 97 7.18 -0.21 -7.59
C ILE A 97 8.08 -1.28 -8.22
N ALA A 98 8.00 -1.46 -9.54
CA ALA A 98 8.81 -2.45 -10.23
C ALA A 98 10.32 -2.19 -10.12
N THR A 99 10.72 -0.91 -10.03
CA THR A 99 12.11 -0.48 -9.87
C THR A 99 12.69 -0.68 -8.48
N LEU A 100 11.85 -0.97 -7.46
CA LEU A 100 12.34 -1.30 -6.12
C LEU A 100 13.16 -2.59 -6.20
N LYS A 101 14.49 -2.45 -6.08
CA LYS A 101 15.42 -3.57 -5.99
C LYS A 101 15.29 -4.17 -4.59
N THR A 102 14.89 -5.44 -4.51
CA THR A 102 15.22 -6.26 -3.34
C THR A 102 16.70 -6.63 -3.44
N PRO A 103 17.48 -6.51 -2.35
CA PRO A 103 18.85 -6.99 -2.32
C PRO A 103 18.91 -8.51 -2.56
#